data_AF-A0A1J5WST1-F1
#
_entry.id   AF-A0A1J5WST1-F1
#
_cell.length_a   1.000
_cell.length_b   1.000
_cell.length_c   1.000
_cell.angle_alpha   90.00
_cell.angle_beta   90.00
_cell.angle_gamma   90.00
#
_symmetry.space_group_name_H-M   'P 1'
#
loop_
_entity.id
_entity.type
_entity.pdbx_description
1 polymer ?
#
loop_
_entity_poly.entity_id
_entity_poly.type
_entity_poly.pdbx_seq_one_letter_code
_entity_poly.pdbx_strand_id
1 'polypeptide(L)'
;MRVTVEENLFIAEYVDNEDCIREHGMARNRPLWLRRSRAVSPLVLENIERMAPNSIGCVLERVTLYKTGLINILPKLRIHEDSEIECLILSASEEAHVAAVLAQEKPFCVGRVKNMFLLGYAASVITKMTIHEDNTMKNFVLIGNEDQFSRILEEGDSSIDLGRIRTGGLCVPERIKRKLKYTLVY
;
A
#
# COMPACT_ATOMS: atom_id res chain seq x y z
N MET A 1 -21.70 14.37 20.99
CA MET A 1 -21.88 14.28 19.53
C MET A 1 -21.48 12.88 19.09
N ARG A 2 -22.45 12.00 18.83
CA ARG A 2 -22.23 10.64 18.33
C ARG A 2 -22.24 10.72 16.80
N VAL A 3 -21.14 10.35 16.15
CA VAL A 3 -21.08 10.21 14.70
C VAL A 3 -21.30 8.73 14.41
N THR A 4 -22.45 8.39 13.86
CA THR A 4 -22.76 7.09 13.26
C THR A 4 -21.92 6.94 12.00
N VAL A 5 -21.17 5.84 11.91
CA VAL A 5 -20.36 5.52 10.72
C VAL A 5 -21.30 5.00 9.63
N GLU A 6 -21.93 5.92 8.90
CA GLU A 6 -22.71 5.64 7.69
C GLU A 6 -22.16 6.36 6.44
N GLU A 7 -21.00 7.01 6.54
CA GLU A 7 -20.41 7.70 5.40
C GLU A 7 -19.16 6.96 4.91
N ASN A 8 -19.37 6.25 3.81
CA ASN A 8 -18.35 5.64 2.97
C ASN A 8 -17.24 6.66 2.66
N LEU A 9 -16.01 6.39 3.08
CA LEU A 9 -14.85 7.16 2.69
C LEU A 9 -14.54 6.90 1.21
N PHE A 10 -14.98 7.80 0.33
CA PHE A 10 -14.68 7.74 -1.11
C PHE A 10 -13.41 8.51 -1.45
N ILE A 11 -12.39 7.80 -1.94
CA ILE A 11 -11.22 8.37 -2.61
C ILE A 11 -11.31 7.96 -4.08
N ALA A 12 -12.08 8.70 -4.88
CA ALA A 12 -12.06 8.59 -6.34
C ALA A 12 -12.32 9.96 -6.97
N GLU A 13 -11.40 10.40 -7.83
CA GLU A 13 -11.56 11.33 -8.96
C GLU A 13 -10.22 11.26 -9.74
N TYR A 14 -10.11 11.09 -11.05
CA TYR A 14 -11.03 11.09 -12.18
C TYR A 14 -10.24 10.43 -13.35
N VAL A 15 -10.81 9.46 -14.06
CA VAL A 15 -10.47 9.18 -15.46
C VAL A 15 -11.82 8.93 -16.12
N ASP A 16 -12.09 9.65 -17.20
CA ASP A 16 -13.37 9.73 -17.88
C ASP A 16 -14.18 8.41 -17.91
N ASN A 17 -15.45 8.54 -17.52
CA ASN A 17 -16.59 7.75 -17.96
C ASN A 17 -17.00 6.41 -17.29
N GLU A 18 -16.73 6.18 -16.00
CA GLU A 18 -17.52 5.19 -15.23
C GLU A 18 -17.75 5.68 -13.78
N ASP A 19 -18.95 6.19 -13.49
CA ASP A 19 -19.36 6.61 -12.14
C ASP A 19 -19.29 5.44 -11.15
N CYS A 20 -18.56 5.64 -10.05
CA CYS A 20 -18.10 4.54 -9.18
C CYS A 20 -19.05 4.16 -8.03
N ILE A 21 -20.30 4.63 -8.00
CA ILE A 21 -21.20 4.39 -6.86
C ILE A 21 -22.65 4.10 -7.31
N ARG A 22 -23.21 2.99 -6.80
CA ARG A 22 -24.66 2.79 -6.65
C ARG A 22 -24.95 2.38 -5.20
N GLU A 23 -26.14 2.71 -4.71
CA GLU A 23 -26.60 2.64 -3.31
C GLU A 23 -26.42 1.28 -2.59
N HIS A 24 -26.54 1.33 -1.27
CA HIS A 24 -26.44 0.19 -0.33
C HIS A 24 -27.31 -1.02 -0.74
N GLY A 25 -26.69 -2.20 -0.70
CA GLY A 25 -27.36 -3.49 -0.89
C GLY A 25 -26.82 -4.34 -2.05
N MET A 26 -25.92 -3.81 -2.89
CA MET A 26 -25.30 -4.59 -3.97
C MET A 26 -23.82 -4.90 -3.65
N ALA A 27 -23.51 -6.18 -3.45
CA ALA A 27 -22.12 -6.65 -3.38
C ALA A 27 -21.42 -6.37 -4.72
N ARG A 28 -20.35 -5.56 -4.70
CA ARG A 28 -19.51 -5.36 -5.88
C ARG A 28 -18.55 -6.56 -6.00
N ASN A 29 -18.78 -7.40 -7.00
CA ASN A 29 -17.82 -8.42 -7.45
C ASN A 29 -16.74 -7.83 -8.38
N ARG A 30 -16.59 -6.49 -8.43
CA ARG A 30 -15.66 -5.79 -9.33
C ARG A 30 -14.58 -5.08 -8.53
N PRO A 31 -13.29 -5.32 -8.85
CA PRO A 31 -12.19 -4.79 -8.06
C PRO A 31 -12.02 -3.28 -8.29
N LEU A 32 -11.58 -2.58 -7.23
CA LEU A 32 -11.54 -1.11 -7.14
C LEU A 32 -10.16 -0.56 -7.53
N TRP A 33 -10.18 0.64 -8.10
CA TRP A 33 -9.01 1.42 -8.49
C TRP A 33 -8.82 2.57 -7.50
N LEU A 34 -7.78 2.50 -6.66
CA LEU A 34 -7.43 3.61 -5.76
C LEU A 34 -6.33 4.45 -6.39
N ARG A 35 -6.70 5.52 -7.11
CA ARG A 35 -5.76 6.42 -7.80
C ARG A 35 -6.01 7.87 -7.36
N ARG A 36 -5.00 8.55 -6.81
CA ARG A 36 -5.06 10.00 -6.57
C ARG A 36 -3.68 10.66 -6.70
N SER A 37 -3.62 11.71 -7.52
CA SER A 37 -2.41 12.48 -7.84
C SER A 37 -2.49 13.96 -7.44
N ARG A 38 -3.53 14.37 -6.68
CA ARG A 38 -3.77 15.76 -6.20
C ARG A 38 -3.76 15.87 -4.68
N ALA A 39 -3.32 17.03 -4.16
CA ALA A 39 -3.17 17.26 -2.71
C ALA A 39 -4.51 17.02 -2.04
N VAL A 40 -4.51 16.26 -0.93
CA VAL A 40 -5.71 16.01 -0.13
C VAL A 40 -5.87 17.16 0.86
N SER A 41 -7.10 17.59 1.11
CA SER A 41 -7.35 18.62 2.12
C SER A 41 -6.90 18.12 3.50
N PRO A 42 -6.45 19.00 4.40
CA PRO A 42 -6.09 18.62 5.78
C PRO A 42 -7.19 17.83 6.49
N LEU A 43 -8.46 18.19 6.26
CA LEU A 43 -9.63 17.48 6.79
C LEU A 43 -9.69 16.00 6.37
N VAL A 44 -9.28 15.65 5.16
CA VAL A 44 -9.28 14.25 4.71
C VAL A 44 -8.19 13.48 5.45
N LEU A 45 -7.03 14.09 5.69
CA LEU A 45 -5.95 13.46 6.43
C LEU A 45 -6.32 13.25 7.91
N GLU A 46 -6.89 14.27 8.54
CA GLU A 46 -7.39 14.20 9.92
C GLU A 46 -8.46 13.12 10.08
N ASN A 47 -9.35 13.00 9.08
CA ASN A 47 -10.35 11.93 9.07
C ASN A 47 -9.69 10.55 8.99
N ILE A 48 -8.72 10.35 8.09
CA ILE A 48 -7.97 9.07 7.96
C ILE A 48 -7.26 8.71 9.26
N GLU A 49 -6.61 9.68 9.90
CA GLU A 49 -5.92 9.48 11.18
C GLU A 49 -6.86 8.93 12.26
N ARG A 50 -8.08 9.46 12.32
CA ARG A 50 -9.12 9.04 13.28
C ARG A 50 -9.72 7.66 13.01
N MET A 51 -9.50 7.08 11.83
CA MET A 51 -10.07 5.78 11.48
C MET A 51 -9.35 4.64 12.22
N ALA A 52 -10.11 3.65 12.67
CA ALA A 52 -9.53 2.40 13.14
C ALA A 52 -8.83 1.66 11.99
N PRO A 53 -7.73 0.92 12.24
CA PRO A 53 -7.17 -0.01 11.28
C PRO A 53 -8.23 -1.02 10.79
N ASN A 54 -8.12 -1.49 9.55
CA ASN A 54 -9.05 -2.46 8.94
C ASN A 54 -10.55 -2.07 9.03
N SER A 55 -10.86 -0.76 9.05
CA SER A 55 -12.23 -0.27 9.15
C SER A 55 -12.94 -0.13 7.80
N ILE A 56 -12.19 -0.15 6.69
CA ILE A 56 -12.73 0.06 5.35
C ILE A 56 -12.65 -1.26 4.57
N GLY A 57 -13.77 -1.94 4.37
CA GLY A 57 -13.82 -3.11 3.49
C GLY A 57 -13.50 -2.73 2.05
N CYS A 58 -12.54 -3.40 1.41
CA CYS A 58 -12.16 -3.07 0.04
C CYS A 58 -11.72 -4.33 -0.74
N VAL A 59 -12.11 -4.40 -2.01
CA VAL A 59 -11.57 -5.34 -3.01
C VAL A 59 -10.79 -4.50 -4.00
N LEU A 60 -9.46 -4.66 -4.07
CA LEU A 60 -8.58 -3.78 -4.84
C LEU A 60 -8.00 -4.52 -6.05
N GLU A 61 -8.06 -3.89 -7.23
CA GLU A 61 -7.31 -4.34 -8.41
C GLU A 61 -5.96 -3.62 -8.47
N ARG A 62 -5.98 -2.31 -8.23
CA ARG A 62 -4.84 -1.43 -8.41
C ARG A 62 -4.84 -0.33 -7.37
N VAL A 63 -3.68 -0.14 -6.76
CA VAL A 63 -3.42 0.92 -5.79
C VAL A 63 -2.29 1.78 -6.32
N THR A 64 -2.55 3.07 -6.48
CA THR A 64 -1.60 4.02 -7.01
C THR A 64 -1.72 5.33 -6.25
N LEU A 65 -0.90 5.47 -5.21
CA LEU A 65 -0.91 6.60 -4.30
C LEU A 65 0.33 7.45 -4.55
N TYR A 66 0.13 8.52 -5.34
CA TYR A 66 1.11 9.58 -5.53
C TYR A 66 0.72 10.74 -4.66
N LYS A 67 0.80 10.55 -3.35
CA LYS A 67 0.74 11.64 -2.40
C LYS A 67 0.88 11.22 -0.98
N THR A 68 1.18 12.26 -0.26
CA THR A 68 2.04 12.25 0.85
C THR A 68 1.29 11.74 2.08
N GLY A 69 0.23 12.40 2.53
CA GLY A 69 -0.58 11.86 3.63
C GLY A 69 -1.56 10.74 3.23
N LEU A 70 -1.84 10.54 1.94
CA LEU A 70 -2.86 9.56 1.53
C LEU A 70 -2.40 8.11 1.68
N ILE A 71 -1.08 7.86 1.66
CA ILE A 71 -0.52 6.52 1.93
C ILE A 71 -0.97 5.98 3.29
N ASN A 72 -1.27 6.87 4.25
CA ASN A 72 -1.77 6.51 5.58
C ASN A 72 -3.17 5.85 5.56
N ILE A 73 -3.85 5.81 4.40
CA ILE A 73 -5.09 5.04 4.24
C ILE A 73 -4.85 3.53 4.24
N LEU A 74 -3.68 3.06 3.78
CA LEU A 74 -3.40 1.64 3.58
C LEU A 74 -3.69 0.78 4.82
N PRO A 75 -3.21 1.11 6.04
CA PRO A 75 -3.54 0.32 7.23
C PRO A 75 -5.01 0.39 7.65
N LYS A 76 -5.80 1.31 7.08
CA LYS A 76 -7.24 1.44 7.34
C LYS A 76 -8.08 0.55 6.42
N LEU A 77 -7.50 0.10 5.29
CA LEU A 77 -8.14 -0.80 4.34
C LEU A 77 -8.10 -2.24 4.87
N ARG A 78 -9.28 -2.86 4.99
CA ARG A 78 -9.44 -4.29 5.22
C ARG A 78 -9.37 -5.02 3.89
N ILE A 79 -8.14 -5.31 3.46
CA ILE A 79 -7.83 -6.12 2.28
C ILE A 79 -7.89 -7.59 2.70
N HIS A 80 -8.67 -8.41 1.98
CA HIS A 80 -8.71 -9.84 2.26
C HIS A 80 -7.37 -10.47 1.89
N GLU A 81 -6.89 -11.45 2.66
CA GLU A 81 -5.62 -12.14 2.39
C GLU A 81 -5.58 -12.75 0.98
N ASP A 82 -6.70 -13.32 0.53
CA ASP A 82 -6.86 -13.84 -0.83
C ASP A 82 -6.99 -12.79 -1.95
N SER A 83 -6.92 -11.49 -1.64
CA SER A 83 -7.02 -10.45 -2.66
C SER A 83 -5.80 -10.51 -3.59
N GLU A 84 -6.02 -10.24 -4.87
CA GLU A 84 -4.96 -10.11 -5.86
C GLU A 84 -4.92 -8.68 -6.41
N ILE A 85 -3.86 -7.96 -6.05
CA ILE A 85 -3.58 -6.62 -6.52
C ILE A 85 -2.66 -6.73 -7.73
N GLU A 86 -3.13 -6.28 -8.88
CA GLU A 86 -2.35 -6.25 -10.11
C GLU A 86 -1.15 -5.29 -10.00
N CYS A 87 -1.34 -4.16 -9.31
CA CYS A 87 -0.27 -3.18 -9.14
C CYS A 87 -0.44 -2.31 -7.88
N LEU A 88 0.62 -2.27 -7.06
CA LEU A 88 0.78 -1.37 -5.91
C LEU A 88 1.91 -0.38 -6.20
N ILE A 89 1.58 0.90 -6.38
CA ILE A 89 2.56 1.98 -6.59
C ILE A 89 2.39 3.01 -5.49
N LEU A 90 3.44 3.20 -4.70
CA LEU A 90 3.48 4.20 -3.62
C LEU A 90 4.69 5.12 -3.83
N SER A 91 4.46 6.43 -3.69
CA SER A 91 5.54 7.42 -3.77
C SER A 91 5.36 8.51 -2.73
N ALA A 92 6.43 8.75 -1.94
CA ALA A 92 6.46 9.80 -0.93
C ALA A 92 7.79 10.56 -0.97
N SER A 93 7.70 11.90 -0.95
CA SER A 93 8.86 12.79 -0.96
C SER A 93 9.43 13.12 0.43
N GLU A 94 8.71 12.83 1.51
CA GLU A 94 9.09 13.15 2.90
C GLU A 94 8.66 12.02 3.84
N GLU A 95 9.32 11.86 4.99
CA GLU A 95 8.99 10.80 5.96
C GLU A 95 7.63 11.02 6.63
N ALA A 96 7.24 12.27 6.90
CA ALA A 96 5.97 12.63 7.55
C ALA A 96 4.73 12.04 6.84
N HIS A 97 4.88 11.77 5.55
CA HIS A 97 3.87 11.24 4.65
C HIS A 97 3.52 9.78 4.93
N VAL A 98 4.50 9.03 5.41
CA VAL A 98 4.35 7.61 5.75
C VAL A 98 4.40 7.36 7.25
N ALA A 99 4.60 8.40 8.06
CA ALA A 99 4.79 8.30 9.50
C ALA A 99 3.68 7.51 10.21
N ALA A 100 2.40 7.71 9.84
CA ALA A 100 1.30 6.98 10.48
C ALA A 100 1.28 5.49 10.09
N VAL A 101 1.78 5.14 8.90
CA VAL A 101 2.00 3.73 8.53
C VAL A 101 3.19 3.14 9.29
N LEU A 102 4.29 3.89 9.40
CA LEU A 102 5.48 3.47 10.15
C LEU A 102 5.22 3.33 11.65
N ALA A 103 4.27 4.09 12.19
CA ALA A 103 3.83 4.00 13.57
C ALA A 103 2.94 2.77 13.87
N GLN A 104 2.53 1.99 12.86
CA GLN A 104 1.75 0.77 13.11
C GLN A 104 2.59 -0.24 13.91
N GLU A 105 2.03 -0.73 15.01
CA GLU A 105 2.65 -1.80 15.81
C GLU A 105 2.66 -3.12 15.05
N LYS A 106 1.54 -3.42 14.38
CA LYS A 106 1.35 -4.65 13.60
C LYS A 106 1.38 -4.33 12.10
N PRO A 107 2.10 -5.14 11.30
CA PRO A 107 2.02 -5.02 9.86
C PRO A 107 0.59 -5.21 9.34
N PHE A 108 0.25 -4.52 8.25
CA PHE A 108 -1.02 -4.71 7.55
C PHE A 108 -0.85 -5.62 6.32
N CYS A 109 -1.86 -6.43 6.00
CA CYS A 109 -1.82 -7.35 4.87
C CYS A 109 -2.23 -6.64 3.58
N VAL A 110 -1.48 -6.87 2.49
CA VAL A 110 -1.83 -6.40 1.14
C VAL A 110 -2.27 -7.54 0.19
N GLY A 111 -2.38 -8.78 0.70
CA GLY A 111 -2.71 -9.96 -0.07
C GLY A 111 -1.60 -10.33 -1.06
N ARG A 112 -1.99 -10.83 -2.25
CA ARG A 112 -1.08 -11.10 -3.37
C ARG A 112 -0.90 -9.83 -4.21
N VAL A 113 0.32 -9.57 -4.64
CA VAL A 113 0.68 -8.39 -5.44
C VAL A 113 1.52 -8.83 -6.65
N LYS A 114 1.06 -8.51 -7.85
CA LYS A 114 1.75 -8.86 -9.10
C LYS A 114 2.87 -7.89 -9.44
N ASN A 115 2.69 -6.58 -9.23
CA ASN A 115 3.74 -5.58 -9.44
C ASN A 115 3.76 -4.58 -8.28
N MET A 116 4.92 -4.37 -7.67
CA MET A 116 5.08 -3.43 -6.56
C MET A 116 6.21 -2.45 -6.86
N PHE A 117 5.90 -1.16 -6.75
CA PHE A 117 6.85 -0.05 -6.95
C PHE A 117 6.75 0.89 -5.75
N LEU A 118 7.80 0.94 -4.94
CA LEU A 118 7.88 1.84 -3.79
C LEU A 118 9.00 2.86 -4.02
N LEU A 119 8.64 4.14 -4.04
CA LEU A 119 9.52 5.25 -4.42
C LEU A 119 9.67 6.27 -3.29
N GLY A 120 10.90 6.70 -3.04
CA GLY A 120 11.22 7.66 -2.00
C GLY A 120 10.98 7.11 -0.60
N TYR A 121 10.45 7.92 0.31
CA TYR A 121 10.10 7.50 1.68
C TYR A 121 9.00 6.43 1.72
N ALA A 122 8.26 6.23 0.62
CA ALA A 122 7.30 5.14 0.54
C ALA A 122 7.96 3.76 0.53
N ALA A 123 9.27 3.67 0.24
CA ALA A 123 10.02 2.42 0.36
C ALA A 123 9.96 1.86 1.79
N SER A 124 10.05 2.71 2.81
CA SER A 124 10.02 2.28 4.22
C SER A 124 8.71 1.61 4.62
N VAL A 125 7.62 1.82 3.87
CA VAL A 125 6.32 1.19 4.13
C VAL A 125 6.41 -0.34 4.07
N ILE A 126 7.39 -0.89 3.33
CA ILE A 126 7.60 -2.34 3.22
C ILE A 126 7.86 -3.01 4.58
N THR A 127 8.41 -2.28 5.56
CA THR A 127 8.68 -2.83 6.91
C THR A 127 7.42 -2.99 7.75
N LYS A 128 6.29 -2.44 7.29
CA LYS A 128 5.00 -2.47 7.99
C LYS A 128 3.90 -3.14 7.19
N MET A 129 4.25 -3.90 6.16
CA MET A 129 3.28 -4.70 5.41
C MET A 129 3.67 -6.17 5.38
N THR A 130 2.67 -7.03 5.25
CA THR A 130 2.85 -8.45 4.94
C THR A 130 2.24 -8.75 3.57
N ILE A 131 2.92 -9.63 2.84
CA ILE A 131 2.50 -10.16 1.54
C ILE A 131 2.11 -11.62 1.76
N HIS A 132 1.07 -12.07 1.05
CA HIS A 132 0.62 -13.46 1.12
C HIS A 132 1.75 -14.44 0.77
N GLU A 133 1.86 -15.56 1.48
CA GLU A 133 2.94 -16.55 1.33
C GLU A 133 3.05 -17.13 -0.10
N ASP A 134 1.92 -17.46 -0.71
CA ASP A 134 1.84 -17.92 -2.10
C ASP A 134 2.00 -16.82 -3.17
N ASN A 135 2.38 -15.60 -2.80
CA ASN A 135 2.56 -14.53 -3.76
C ASN A 135 3.72 -14.82 -4.73
N THR A 136 3.46 -14.64 -6.03
CA THR A 136 4.50 -14.65 -7.07
C THR A 136 4.49 -13.32 -7.82
N MET A 137 5.36 -12.41 -7.39
CA MET A 137 5.47 -11.08 -7.95
C MET A 137 6.20 -11.11 -9.30
N LYS A 138 5.67 -10.40 -10.30
CA LYS A 138 6.36 -10.16 -11.58
C LYS A 138 7.48 -9.14 -11.40
N ASN A 139 7.21 -8.03 -10.71
CA ASN A 139 8.17 -6.95 -10.50
C ASN A 139 8.11 -6.42 -9.07
N PHE A 140 9.26 -6.35 -8.40
CA PHE A 140 9.45 -5.63 -7.14
C PHE A 140 10.55 -4.58 -7.33
N VAL A 141 10.18 -3.30 -7.15
CA VAL A 141 11.09 -2.18 -7.38
C VAL A 141 11.12 -1.26 -6.16
N LEU A 142 12.33 -1.03 -5.63
CA LEU A 142 12.60 -0.02 -4.60
C LEU A 142 13.53 1.05 -5.15
N ILE A 143 13.07 2.30 -5.15
CA ILE A 143 13.88 3.46 -5.57
C ILE A 143 13.89 4.47 -4.44
N GLY A 144 15.07 4.90 -4.03
CA GLY A 144 15.25 5.89 -2.97
C GLY A 144 16.73 6.19 -2.72
N ASN A 145 16.99 7.23 -1.93
CA ASN A 145 18.32 7.58 -1.45
C ASN A 145 18.62 6.88 -0.10
N GLU A 146 19.74 7.21 0.52
CA GLU A 146 20.17 6.61 1.80
C GLU A 146 19.20 6.88 2.93
N ASP A 147 18.80 8.15 3.11
CA ASP A 147 17.89 8.56 4.17
C ASP A 147 16.54 7.85 4.06
N GLN A 148 16.03 7.68 2.84
CA GLN A 148 14.76 7.01 2.54
C GLN A 148 14.77 5.50 2.83
N PHE A 149 15.96 4.90 2.94
CA PHE A 149 16.11 3.49 3.29
C PHE A 149 16.54 3.24 4.73
N SER A 150 16.78 4.29 5.52
CA SER A 150 17.18 4.18 6.94
C SER A 150 16.38 3.13 7.71
N ARG A 151 15.05 3.20 7.64
CA ARG A 151 14.13 2.23 8.26
C ARG A 151 14.29 0.79 7.77
N ILE A 152 14.54 0.59 6.48
CA ILE A 152 14.77 -0.76 5.93
C ILE A 152 16.13 -1.28 6.41
N LEU A 153 17.12 -0.41 6.58
CA LEU A 153 18.45 -0.79 7.03
C LEU A 153 18.51 -1.14 8.52
N GLU A 154 17.59 -0.60 9.33
CA GLU A 154 17.37 -0.95 10.74
C GLU A 154 16.83 -2.38 10.92
N GLU A 155 16.16 -2.92 9.91
CA GLU A 155 15.60 -4.26 9.94
C GLU A 155 16.68 -5.36 10.00
N GLY A 156 16.31 -6.51 10.53
CA GLY A 156 17.15 -7.71 10.50
C GLY A 156 17.49 -8.15 9.08
N ASP A 157 18.58 -8.90 8.93
CA ASP A 157 18.85 -9.53 7.64
C ASP A 157 17.79 -10.59 7.36
N SER A 158 17.27 -10.63 6.13
CA SER A 158 16.18 -11.50 5.69
C SER A 158 14.89 -11.41 6.52
N SER A 159 14.62 -10.28 7.19
CA SER A 159 13.40 -10.12 8.01
C SER A 159 12.17 -9.69 7.20
N ILE A 160 12.36 -9.10 6.01
CA ILE A 160 11.27 -8.61 5.15
C ILE A 160 10.93 -9.66 4.11
N ASP A 161 9.85 -10.42 4.30
CA ASP A 161 9.44 -11.48 3.38
C ASP A 161 8.63 -10.94 2.20
N LEU A 162 9.09 -11.25 0.98
CA LEU A 162 8.45 -10.87 -0.28
C LEU A 162 7.84 -12.06 -1.04
N GLY A 163 7.98 -13.28 -0.52
CA GLY A 163 7.57 -14.50 -1.19
C GLY A 163 8.40 -14.79 -2.45
N ARG A 164 7.73 -15.06 -3.57
CA ARG A 164 8.38 -15.42 -4.84
C ARG A 164 8.42 -14.22 -5.78
N ILE A 165 9.52 -14.06 -6.51
CA ILE A 165 9.69 -12.98 -7.50
C ILE A 165 10.19 -13.59 -8.80
N ARG A 166 9.63 -13.19 -9.95
CA ARG A 166 10.11 -13.65 -11.24
C ARG A 166 11.54 -13.17 -11.50
N THR A 167 12.36 -14.04 -12.08
CA THR A 167 13.73 -13.72 -12.49
C THR A 167 13.73 -12.48 -13.40
N GLY A 168 14.59 -11.51 -13.10
CA GLY A 168 14.62 -10.21 -13.78
C GLY A 168 13.60 -9.17 -13.25
N GLY A 169 12.70 -9.58 -12.36
CA GLY A 169 11.68 -8.72 -11.75
C GLY A 169 12.13 -7.96 -10.50
N LEU A 170 13.32 -8.25 -9.95
CA LEU A 170 13.82 -7.61 -8.73
C LEU A 170 14.75 -6.44 -9.07
N CYS A 171 14.34 -5.22 -8.74
CA CYS A 171 15.15 -4.01 -8.89
C CYS A 171 15.24 -3.27 -7.55
N VAL A 172 16.31 -3.56 -6.80
CA VAL A 172 16.56 -2.94 -5.49
C VAL A 172 18.06 -2.65 -5.34
N PRO A 173 18.46 -1.62 -4.57
CA PRO A 173 19.87 -1.37 -4.28
C PRO A 173 20.53 -2.54 -3.55
N GLU A 174 21.81 -2.83 -3.86
CA GLU A 174 22.54 -3.98 -3.30
C GLU A 174 22.51 -4.03 -1.76
N ARG A 175 22.68 -2.88 -1.09
CA ARG A 175 22.66 -2.78 0.39
C ARG A 175 21.32 -3.21 1.02
N ILE A 176 20.24 -3.15 0.24
CA ILE A 176 18.88 -3.52 0.69
C ILE A 176 18.62 -5.00 0.47
N LYS A 177 19.25 -5.64 -0.52
CA LYS A 177 19.00 -7.06 -0.84
C LYS A 177 19.12 -7.97 0.39
N ARG A 178 20.13 -7.75 1.25
CA ARG A 178 20.33 -8.54 2.48
C ARG A 178 19.18 -8.47 3.49
N LYS A 179 18.34 -7.42 3.43
CA LYS A 179 17.19 -7.21 4.31
C LYS A 179 15.94 -7.96 3.83
N LEU A 180 15.93 -8.35 2.56
CA LEU A 180 14.79 -8.97 1.91
C LEU A 180 14.95 -10.49 1.89
N LYS A 181 13.88 -11.21 2.20
CA LYS A 181 13.74 -12.66 2.02
C LYS A 181 12.83 -12.91 0.82
N TYR A 182 13.36 -13.57 -0.21
CA TYR A 182 12.61 -13.87 -1.43
C TYR A 182 13.18 -15.10 -2.13
N THR A 183 12.35 -15.74 -2.96
CA THR A 183 12.78 -16.81 -3.87
C THR A 183 12.62 -16.35 -5.32
N LEU A 184 13.66 -16.47 -6.14
CA LEU A 184 13.58 -16.20 -7.58
C LEU A 184 12.98 -17.40 -8.32
N VAL A 185 12.04 -17.14 -9.23
CA VAL A 185 11.38 -18.16 -10.04
C VAL A 185 11.33 -17.77 -11.51
N TYR A 186 11.38 -18.75 -12.41
CA TYR A 186 11.35 -18.53 -13.85
C TYR A 186 9.92 -18.36 -14.37
#